data_AF-A0A485JFV9-F1
#
_entry.id   AF-A0A485JFV9-F1
#
_cell.length_a   1.000
_cell.length_b   1.000
_cell.length_c   1.000
_cell.angle_alpha   90.00
_cell.angle_beta   90.00
_cell.angle_gamma   90.00
#
_symmetry.space_group_name_H-M   'P 1'
#
loop_
_entity.id
_entity.type
_entity.pdbx_description
1 polymer ?
#
loop_
_entity_poly.entity_id
_entity_poly.type
_entity_poly.pdbx_seq_one_letter_code
_entity_poly.pdbx_strand_id
1 'polypeptide(L)'
;MKSVRKLDNHTVEFRLAQPDASFLWHLATHYASVMSAEYARKLEKEDRQEQLDRQPVGTGPYQLSEYRAGNIFAYNVMMISGVVSR
;
A
#
# COMPACT_ATOMS: atom_id res chain seq x y z
N MET A 1 9.53 8.44 14.38
CA MET A 1 9.84 7.02 14.09
C MET A 1 11.36 6.84 14.08
N LYS A 2 11.91 5.78 14.69
CA LYS A 2 13.38 5.55 14.76
C LYS A 2 13.86 4.58 13.68
N SER A 3 13.15 3.47 13.47
CA SER A 3 13.47 2.52 12.39
C SER A 3 12.29 1.62 12.06
N VAL A 4 12.27 1.12 10.83
CA VAL A 4 11.39 0.02 10.37
C VAL A 4 12.28 -1.09 9.82
N ARG A 5 12.11 -2.32 10.30
CA ARG A 5 12.95 -3.46 9.92
C ARG A 5 12.10 -4.63 9.45
N LYS A 6 12.47 -5.22 8.31
CA LYS A 6 11.98 -6.54 7.91
C LYS A 6 12.67 -7.59 8.79
N LEU A 7 11.92 -8.36 9.56
CA LEU A 7 12.45 -9.48 10.33
C LEU A 7 12.39 -10.77 9.50
N ASP A 8 11.28 -10.99 8.82
CA ASP A 8 11.08 -12.10 7.88
C ASP A 8 10.07 -11.70 6.78
N ASN A 9 9.56 -12.65 6.01
CA ASN A 9 8.63 -12.37 4.89
C ASN A 9 7.25 -11.86 5.31
N HIS A 10 6.84 -12.09 6.56
CA HIS A 10 5.52 -11.70 7.08
C HIS A 10 5.60 -10.86 8.38
N THR A 11 6.81 -10.61 8.89
CA THR A 11 7.04 -9.87 10.14
C THR A 11 7.84 -8.59 9.91
N VAL A 12 7.30 -7.47 10.40
CA VAL A 12 7.94 -6.14 10.38
C VAL A 12 8.02 -5.58 11.80
N GLU A 13 9.19 -5.08 12.19
CA GLU A 13 9.43 -4.41 13.47
C GLU A 13 9.44 -2.88 13.28
N PHE A 14 8.64 -2.16 14.08
CA PHE A 14 8.67 -0.71 14.17
C PHE A 14 9.32 -0.30 15.50
N ARG A 15 10.38 0.53 15.44
CA ARG A 15 10.96 1.16 16.63
C ARG A 15 10.60 2.62 16.66
N LEU A 16 9.96 3.05 17.74
CA LEU A 16 9.60 4.44 17.98
C LEU A 16 10.76 5.17 18.65
N ALA A 17 10.87 6.48 18.42
CA ALA A 17 11.90 7.30 19.07
C ALA A 17 11.56 7.53 20.56
N GLN A 18 10.27 7.58 20.87
CA GLN A 18 9.68 7.73 22.20
C GLN A 18 8.39 6.89 22.24
N PRO A 19 7.91 6.49 23.42
CA PRO A 19 6.63 5.81 23.56
C PRO A 19 5.49 6.67 23.01
N ASP A 20 4.65 6.10 22.14
CA ASP A 20 3.49 6.76 21.55
C ASP A 20 2.31 5.78 21.53
N ALA A 21 1.31 6.02 22.38
CA ALA A 21 0.12 5.18 22.50
C ALA A 21 -0.81 5.29 21.28
N SER A 22 -0.69 6.36 20.50
CA SER A 22 -1.51 6.61 19.30
C SER A 22 -0.92 5.96 18.04
N PHE A 23 0.25 5.33 18.13
CA PHE A 23 0.95 4.77 16.97
C PHE A 23 0.10 3.77 16.15
N LEU A 24 -0.64 2.88 16.83
CA LEU A 24 -1.52 1.92 16.16
C LEU A 24 -2.66 2.62 15.39
N TRP A 25 -3.15 3.74 15.92
CA TRP A 25 -4.17 4.56 15.26
C TRP A 25 -3.62 5.23 14.00
N HIS A 26 -2.39 5.75 14.06
CA HIS A 26 -1.72 6.31 12.89
C HIS A 26 -1.49 5.26 11.80
N LEU A 27 -1.20 4.00 12.17
CA LEU A 27 -1.07 2.89 11.21
C LEU A 27 -2.39 2.51 10.55
N ALA A 28 -3.52 2.69 11.24
CA ALA A 28 -4.85 2.42 10.69
C ALA A 28 -5.37 3.53 9.77
N THR A 29 -4.68 4.66 9.71
CA THR A 29 -5.08 5.80 8.87
C THR A 29 -4.69 5.57 7.41
N HIS A 30 -5.42 6.16 6.46
CA HIS A 30 -5.17 6.02 5.01
C HIS A 30 -3.75 6.42 4.57
N TYR A 31 -3.07 7.27 5.33
CA TYR A 31 -1.68 7.67 5.07
C TYR A 31 -0.67 6.53 5.20
N ALA A 32 -1.03 5.45 5.90
CA ALA A 32 -0.17 4.27 6.09
C ALA A 32 -0.52 3.12 5.15
N SER A 33 -1.12 3.43 3.99
CA SER A 33 -1.48 2.43 2.98
C SER A 33 -0.25 1.65 2.49
N VAL A 34 -0.36 0.32 2.48
CA VAL A 34 0.72 -0.57 2.04
C VAL A 34 0.76 -0.64 0.51
N MET A 35 1.85 -0.18 -0.09
CA MET A 35 2.09 -0.20 -1.54
C MET A 35 2.93 -1.42 -1.96
N SER A 36 2.76 -1.86 -3.22
CA SER A 36 3.55 -2.97 -3.76
C SER A 36 5.00 -2.56 -4.03
N ALA A 37 5.93 -3.19 -3.30
CA ALA A 37 7.37 -3.02 -3.53
C ALA A 37 7.82 -3.58 -4.90
N GLU A 38 7.14 -4.61 -5.41
CA GLU A 38 7.45 -5.18 -6.73
C GLU A 38 7.10 -4.20 -7.84
N TYR A 39 5.94 -3.54 -7.72
CA TYR A 39 5.52 -2.52 -8.68
C TYR A 39 6.43 -1.29 -8.64
N ALA A 40 6.79 -0.80 -7.45
CA ALA A 40 7.72 0.31 -7.31
C ALA A 40 9.08 0.03 -7.98
N ARG A 41 9.66 -1.18 -7.79
CA ARG A 41 10.91 -1.58 -8.45
C ARG A 41 10.78 -1.71 -9.97
N LYS A 42 9.61 -2.12 -10.47
CA LYS A 42 9.35 -2.16 -11.91
C LYS A 42 9.37 -0.75 -12.50
N LEU A 43 8.66 0.19 -11.88
CA LEU A 43 8.61 1.58 -12.31
C LEU A 43 9.97 2.28 -12.22
N GLU A 44 10.76 1.98 -11.19
CA GLU A 44 12.13 2.48 -11.05
C GLU A 44 13.02 2.05 -12.21
N LYS A 45 12.90 0.79 -12.66
CA LYS A 45 13.63 0.29 -13.83
C LYS A 45 13.15 0.91 -15.15
N GLU A 46 11.90 1.34 -15.19
CA GLU A 46 11.27 1.98 -16.36
C GLU A 46 11.42 3.50 -16.36
N ASP A 47 12.02 4.10 -15.32
CA ASP A 47 12.10 5.55 -15.08
C ASP A 47 10.71 6.24 -15.08
N ARG A 48 9.73 5.56 -14.45
CA ARG A 48 8.30 5.94 -14.41
C ARG A 48 7.73 5.98 -12.99
N GLN A 49 8.52 6.42 -12.03
CA GLN A 49 8.19 6.40 -10.60
C GLN A 49 6.94 7.25 -10.30
N GLU A 50 6.63 8.27 -11.10
CA GLU A 50 5.42 9.10 -10.98
C GLU A 50 4.12 8.31 -11.15
N GLN A 51 4.19 7.11 -11.73
CA GLN A 51 3.03 6.24 -11.88
C GLN A 51 2.62 5.56 -10.58
N LEU A 52 3.49 5.51 -9.57
CA LEU A 52 3.13 4.96 -8.28
C LEU A 52 1.97 5.73 -7.64
N ASP A 53 1.94 7.05 -7.81
CA ASP A 53 0.87 7.92 -7.31
C ASP A 53 -0.34 7.98 -8.26
N ARG A 54 -0.11 7.92 -9.58
CA ARG A 54 -1.17 8.05 -10.60
C ARG A 54 -1.93 6.74 -10.83
N GLN A 55 -1.28 5.61 -10.65
CA GLN A 55 -1.80 4.26 -10.90
C GLN A 55 -1.39 3.33 -9.74
N PRO A 56 -1.87 3.58 -8.51
CA PRO A 56 -1.44 2.81 -7.35
C PRO A 56 -1.92 1.36 -7.45
N VAL A 57 -1.02 0.44 -7.11
CA VAL A 57 -1.33 -0.98 -6.92
C VAL A 57 -1.34 -1.25 -5.41
N GLY A 58 -2.54 -1.48 -4.86
CA GLY A 58 -2.76 -1.81 -3.46
C GLY A 58 -3.49 -3.14 -3.27
N THR A 59 -3.76 -3.47 -2.01
CA THR A 59 -4.47 -4.71 -1.61
C THR A 59 -5.93 -4.46 -1.20
N GLY A 60 -6.47 -3.29 -1.56
CA GLY A 60 -7.84 -2.91 -1.22
C GLY A 60 -8.89 -3.69 -2.03
N PRO A 61 -10.18 -3.60 -1.64
CA PRO A 61 -11.26 -4.33 -2.31
C PRO A 61 -11.60 -3.79 -3.71
N TYR A 62 -10.99 -2.69 -4.13
CA TYR A 62 -11.23 -2.05 -5.42
C TYR A 62 -9.90 -1.71 -6.11
N GLN A 63 -9.87 -1.87 -7.43
CA GLN A 63 -8.77 -1.45 -8.28
C GLN A 63 -9.26 -0.36 -9.24
N LEU A 64 -8.46 0.69 -9.43
CA LEU A 64 -8.73 1.73 -10.42
C LEU A 64 -8.67 1.10 -11.82
N SER A 65 -9.76 1.19 -12.59
CA SER A 65 -9.83 0.61 -13.94
C SER A 65 -9.51 1.63 -15.02
N GLU A 66 -10.02 2.85 -14.89
CA GLU A 66 -9.77 3.93 -15.84
C GLU A 66 -9.81 5.29 -15.14
N TYR A 67 -8.84 6.14 -15.46
CA TYR A 67 -8.81 7.54 -15.03
C TYR A 67 -8.90 8.46 -16.25
N ARG A 68 -9.98 9.24 -16.36
CA ARG A 68 -10.12 10.33 -17.33
C ARG A 68 -10.36 11.63 -16.57
N ALA A 69 -9.37 12.53 -16.59
CA ALA A 69 -9.49 13.85 -15.98
C ALA A 69 -10.71 14.59 -16.59
N GLY A 70 -11.68 14.96 -15.74
CA GLY A 70 -12.93 15.60 -16.15
C GLY A 70 -14.13 14.66 -16.29
N ASN A 71 -13.99 13.34 -16.09
CA ASN A 71 -15.05 12.35 -16.19
C ASN A 71 -15.10 11.39 -14.96
N ILE A 72 -16.08 10.48 -14.96
CA ILE A 72 -16.38 9.51 -13.91
C ILE A 72 -15.17 8.61 -13.60
N PHE A 73 -14.92 8.36 -12.31
CA PHE A 73 -13.97 7.36 -11.84
C PHE A 73 -14.61 5.97 -11.88
N ALA A 74 -14.01 5.04 -12.63
CA ALA A 74 -14.44 3.65 -12.67
C ALA A 74 -13.53 2.77 -11.77
N TYR A 75 -14.15 1.97 -10.91
CA TYR A 75 -13.48 1.04 -10.02
C TYR A 75 -13.97 -0.38 -10.29
N ASN A 76 -13.04 -1.32 -10.45
CA ASN A 76 -13.35 -2.74 -10.48
C ASN A 76 -13.34 -3.30 -9.06
N VAL A 77 -14.33 -4.11 -8.69
CA VAL A 77 -14.30 -4.88 -7.45
C VAL A 77 -13.25 -5.98 -7.60
N MET A 78 -12.24 -5.97 -6.73
CA MET A 78 -11.29 -7.08 -6.61
C MET A 78 -11.87 -8.06 -5.59
N MET A 79 -12.27 -9.25 -6.06
CA MET A 79 -12.69 -10.31 -5.14
C MET A 79 -11.48 -10.71 -4.29
N ILE A 80 -11.55 -10.40 -2.99
CA ILE A 80 -10.58 -10.89 -2.02
C ILE A 80 -10.86 -12.38 -1.88
N SER A 81 -10.10 -13.22 -2.59
CA SER A 81 -10.15 -14.67 -2.40
C SER A 81 -9.63 -14.97 -0.99
N GLY A 82 -10.56 -15.10 -0.04
CA GLY A 82 -10.26 -15.54 1.30
C GLY A 82 -9.82 -17.00 1.28
N VAL A 83 -8.52 -17.25 1.25
CA VAL A 83 -7.97 -18.54 1.68
C VAL A 83 -7.97 -18.53 3.20
N VAL A 84 -9.11 -18.86 3.80
CA VAL A 84 -9.13 -19.45 5.14
C VAL A 84 -8.79 -20.92 4.94
N SER A 85 -7.50 -21.24 5.05
CA SER A 85 -7.05 -22.63 5.22
C SER A 85 -7.06 -22.93 6.71
N ARG A 86 -7.86 -23.95 7.05
CA ARG A 86 -8.14 -24.60 8.34
C ARG A 86 -7.27 -24.24 9.55
#